data_AF-A0A3P7IEI0-F1
#
_entry.id   AF-A0A3P7IEI0-F1
#
_cell.length_a   1.000
_cell.length_b   1.000
_cell.length_c   1.000
_cell.angle_alpha   90.00
_cell.angle_beta   90.00
_cell.angle_gamma   90.00
#
_symmetry.space_group_name_H-M   'P 1'
#
loop_
_entity.id
_entity.type
_entity.pdbx_description
1 polymer ?
#
loop_
_entity_poly.entity_id
_entity_poly.type
_entity_poly.pdbx_seq_one_letter_code
_entity_poly.pdbx_strand_id
1 'polypeptide(L)'
;MSKENGLGEARETPCLGVSQPISKALPDARDLRLTAQLVECLKSFNLFETDEEMHARIEVLRKLNSLVKIWVRKVSESKLPPEMCENVGGKLFTFGSYRLGVHTR
;
A
#
# COMPACT_ATOMS: atom_id res chain seq x y z
N MET A 1 -41.26 0.41 -20.49
CA MET A 1 -41.47 0.56 -19.03
C MET A 1 -40.89 -0.68 -18.39
N SER A 2 -39.89 -0.68 -17.52
CA SER A 2 -39.10 0.39 -16.89
C SER A 2 -37.71 -0.17 -16.59
N LYS A 3 -36.74 0.75 -16.47
CA LYS A 3 -35.34 0.50 -16.15
C LYS A 3 -35.18 -0.05 -14.73
N GLU A 4 -34.29 -1.01 -14.55
CA GLU A 4 -33.56 -1.21 -13.30
C GLU A 4 -32.07 -1.38 -13.62
N ASN A 5 -31.35 -0.25 -13.60
CA ASN A 5 -29.90 -0.27 -13.43
C ASN A 5 -29.64 -0.06 -11.94
N GLY A 6 -29.26 -1.12 -11.24
CA GLY A 6 -28.84 -1.08 -9.84
C GLY A 6 -27.49 -0.37 -9.70
N LEU A 7 -27.51 0.96 -9.65
CA LEU A 7 -26.43 1.74 -9.07
C LEU A 7 -26.48 1.50 -7.55
N GLY A 8 -25.62 0.61 -7.07
CA GLY A 8 -25.45 0.34 -5.65
C GLY A 8 -25.30 1.64 -4.87
N GLU A 9 -25.98 1.72 -3.74
CA GLU A 9 -26.02 2.88 -2.85
C GLU A 9 -24.61 3.44 -2.65
N ALA A 10 -24.42 4.70 -3.05
CA ALA A 10 -23.18 5.42 -2.86
C ALA A 10 -22.97 5.59 -1.35
N ARG A 11 -22.07 4.79 -0.76
CA ARG A 11 -21.56 5.04 0.58
C ARG A 11 -21.05 6.47 0.61
N GLU A 12 -21.60 7.31 1.50
CA GLU A 12 -21.13 8.68 1.67
C GLU A 12 -19.64 8.63 2.02
N THR A 13 -18.78 9.05 1.09
CA THR A 13 -17.35 9.19 1.34
C THR A 13 -17.18 10.26 2.41
N PRO A 14 -16.50 9.96 3.54
CA PRO A 14 -16.18 10.97 4.54
C PRO A 14 -15.51 12.17 3.87
N CYS A 15 -15.78 13.39 4.37
CA CYS A 15 -15.09 14.57 3.86
C CYS A 15 -13.58 14.40 4.06
N LEU A 16 -12.85 14.23 2.94
CA LEU A 16 -11.39 14.13 2.95
C LEU A 16 -10.82 15.54 2.82
N GLY A 17 -10.12 16.01 3.86
CA GLY A 17 -9.54 17.35 3.92
C GLY A 17 -10.35 18.33 4.76
N VAL A 18 -9.94 19.60 4.76
CA VAL A 18 -10.50 20.65 5.62
C VAL A 18 -11.63 21.45 4.96
N SER A 19 -11.84 21.30 3.64
CA SER A 19 -12.83 22.05 2.87
C SER A 19 -13.69 21.15 1.99
N GLN A 20 -14.78 21.70 1.46
CA GLN A 20 -15.62 20.99 0.50
C GLN A 20 -14.87 20.72 -0.82
N PRO A 21 -15.20 19.62 -1.53
CA PRO A 21 -14.61 19.33 -2.83
C PRO A 21 -15.01 20.38 -3.87
N ILE A 22 -14.07 20.74 -4.75
CA ILE A 22 -14.31 21.68 -5.85
C ILE A 22 -15.32 21.09 -6.85
N SER A 23 -15.23 19.78 -7.13
CA SER A 23 -16.14 19.05 -8.01
C SER A 23 -16.32 17.62 -7.51
N LYS A 24 -17.55 17.10 -7.68
CA LYS A 24 -17.89 15.69 -7.48
C LYS A 24 -18.21 14.98 -8.80
N ALA A 25 -17.93 15.61 -9.93
CA ALA A 25 -18.15 15.02 -11.25
C ALA A 25 -17.27 13.78 -11.43
N LEU A 26 -17.86 12.73 -12.00
CA LEU A 26 -17.13 11.52 -12.39
C LEU A 26 -16.40 11.75 -13.72
N PRO A 27 -15.32 10.99 -14.00
CA PRO A 27 -14.62 11.05 -15.28
C PRO A 27 -15.54 10.65 -16.44
N ASP A 28 -15.35 11.28 -17.59
CA ASP A 28 -16.05 10.92 -18.83
C ASP A 28 -15.27 9.90 -19.67
N ALA A 29 -15.82 9.53 -20.83
CA ALA A 29 -15.17 8.57 -21.74
C ALA A 29 -13.82 9.08 -22.32
N ARG A 30 -13.64 10.39 -22.40
CA ARG A 30 -12.38 11.01 -22.86
C ARG A 30 -11.33 10.93 -21.75
N ASP A 31 -11.69 11.20 -20.51
CA ASP A 31 -10.80 11.10 -19.35
C ASP A 31 -10.26 9.68 -19.16
N LEU A 32 -11.13 8.68 -19.30
CA LEU A 32 -10.75 7.26 -19.22
C LEU A 32 -9.76 6.88 -20.32
N ARG A 33 -9.98 7.35 -21.54
CA ARG A 33 -9.07 7.12 -22.67
C ARG A 33 -7.70 7.75 -22.45
N LEU A 34 -7.66 8.99 -21.96
CA LEU A 34 -6.41 9.70 -21.66
C LEU A 34 -5.65 9.03 -20.51
N THR A 35 -6.36 8.55 -19.49
CA THR A 35 -5.77 7.80 -18.38
C THR A 35 -5.10 6.52 -18.87
N ALA A 36 -5.74 5.77 -19.78
CA ALA A 36 -5.12 4.58 -20.37
C ALA A 36 -3.85 4.93 -21.16
N GLN A 37 -3.86 6.01 -21.95
CA GLN A 37 -2.68 6.47 -22.70
C GLN A 37 -1.54 6.89 -21.78
N LEU A 38 -1.84 7.54 -20.65
CA LEU A 38 -0.86 7.89 -19.63
C LEU A 38 -0.21 6.64 -19.04
N VAL A 39 -1.00 5.62 -18.68
CA VAL A 39 -0.47 4.36 -18.13
C VAL A 39 0.48 3.68 -19.12
N GLU A 40 0.12 3.59 -20.41
CA GLU A 40 1.00 3.00 -21.43
C GLU A 40 2.29 3.80 -21.63
N CYS A 41 2.21 5.13 -21.57
CA CYS A 41 3.39 6.00 -21.59
C CYS A 41 4.32 5.73 -20.39
N LEU A 42 3.77 5.66 -19.16
CA LEU A 42 4.59 5.40 -17.96
C LEU A 42 5.22 4.00 -17.97
N LYS A 43 4.55 3.00 -18.56
CA LYS A 43 5.12 1.67 -18.79
C LYS A 43 6.30 1.72 -19.76
N SER A 44 6.25 2.54 -20.81
CA SER A 44 7.36 2.66 -21.76
C SER A 44 8.62 3.28 -21.15
N PHE A 45 8.47 4.08 -20.10
CA PHE A 45 9.57 4.58 -19.26
C PHE A 45 10.02 3.58 -18.17
N ASN A 46 9.46 2.37 -18.13
CA ASN A 46 9.80 1.31 -17.19
C ASN A 46 9.67 1.72 -15.71
N LEU A 47 8.67 2.56 -15.40
CA LEU A 47 8.46 3.10 -14.05
C LEU A 47 7.74 2.15 -13.09
N PHE A 48 7.13 1.08 -13.61
CA PHE A 48 6.44 0.07 -12.82
C PHE A 48 7.35 -1.12 -12.53
N GLU A 49 7.39 -1.52 -11.26
CA GLU A 49 8.08 -2.72 -10.79
C GLU A 49 7.59 -4.00 -11.49
N THR A 50 8.48 -4.97 -11.73
CA THR A 50 8.03 -6.32 -12.15
C THR A 50 7.52 -7.14 -10.97
N ASP A 51 6.77 -8.20 -11.28
CA ASP A 51 6.40 -9.18 -10.28
C ASP A 51 7.65 -9.80 -9.63
N GLU A 52 8.70 -10.12 -10.39
CA GLU A 52 9.93 -10.72 -9.84
C GLU A 52 10.63 -9.79 -8.83
N GLU A 53 10.77 -8.51 -9.17
CA GLU A 53 11.35 -7.49 -8.28
C GLU A 53 10.50 -7.33 -7.02
N MET A 54 9.18 -7.25 -7.17
CA MET A 54 8.25 -7.18 -6.05
C MET A 54 8.41 -8.38 -5.12
N HIS A 55 8.46 -9.61 -5.67
CA HIS A 55 8.66 -10.83 -4.89
C HIS A 55 9.99 -10.80 -4.14
N ALA A 56 11.08 -10.42 -4.81
CA ALA A 56 12.39 -10.30 -4.19
C ALA A 56 12.39 -9.31 -3.00
N ARG A 57 11.75 -8.14 -3.14
CA ARG A 57 11.63 -7.16 -2.05
C ARG A 57 10.81 -7.71 -0.89
N ILE A 58 9.70 -8.40 -1.16
CA ILE A 58 8.89 -9.04 -0.11
C ILE A 58 9.71 -10.08 0.64
N GLU A 59 10.52 -10.89 -0.04
CA GLU A 59 11.39 -11.86 0.61
C GLU A 59 12.41 -11.19 1.55
N VAL A 60 13.05 -10.12 1.09
CA VAL A 60 13.99 -9.33 1.90
C VAL A 60 13.28 -8.78 3.14
N LEU A 61 12.08 -8.20 2.99
CA LEU A 61 11.32 -7.67 4.12
C LEU A 61 10.90 -8.76 5.12
N ARG A 62 10.54 -9.95 4.66
CA ARG A 62 10.26 -11.10 5.56
C ARG A 62 11.50 -11.48 6.36
N LYS A 63 12.66 -11.56 5.71
CA LYS A 63 13.95 -11.86 6.35
C LYS A 63 14.31 -10.78 7.37
N LEU A 64 14.22 -9.50 6.99
CA LEU A 64 14.48 -8.37 7.89
C LEU A 64 13.55 -8.38 9.10
N ASN A 65 12.25 -8.61 8.90
CA ASN A 65 11.30 -8.68 10.02
C ASN A 65 11.62 -9.83 10.98
N SER A 66 12.08 -10.98 10.46
CA SER A 66 12.56 -12.09 11.29
C SER A 66 13.80 -11.69 12.10
N LEU A 67 14.78 -11.06 11.46
CA LEU A 67 15.99 -10.57 12.13
C LEU A 67 15.67 -9.54 13.22
N VAL A 68 14.74 -8.62 12.97
CA VAL A 68 14.28 -7.64 13.97
C VAL A 68 13.71 -8.35 15.19
N LYS A 69 12.85 -9.37 15.00
CA LYS A 69 12.27 -10.13 16.12
C LYS A 69 13.34 -10.88 16.92
N ILE A 70 14.29 -11.53 16.24
CA ILE A 70 15.41 -12.22 16.89
C ILE A 70 16.23 -11.23 17.70
N TRP A 71 16.54 -10.06 17.11
CA TRP A 71 17.29 -9.01 17.79
C TRP A 71 16.55 -8.50 19.04
N VAL A 72 15.26 -8.19 18.92
CA VAL A 72 14.43 -7.75 20.06
C VAL A 72 14.40 -8.80 21.17
N ARG A 73 14.25 -10.09 20.83
CA ARG A 73 14.30 -11.19 21.81
C ARG A 73 15.65 -11.24 22.54
N LYS A 74 16.76 -11.24 21.80
CA LYS A 74 18.12 -11.26 22.38
C LYS A 74 18.39 -10.08 23.31
N VAL A 75 17.96 -8.88 22.93
CA VAL A 75 18.10 -7.71 23.80
C VAL A 75 17.25 -7.86 25.07
N SER A 76 16.05 -8.43 24.94
CA SER A 76 15.12 -8.64 26.04
C SER A 76 15.62 -9.67 27.05
N GLU A 77 16.29 -10.74 26.62
CA GLU A 77 16.89 -11.76 27.49
C GLU A 77 17.88 -11.18 28.51
N SER A 78 18.56 -10.08 28.17
CA SER A 78 19.47 -9.39 29.09
C SER A 78 18.78 -8.46 30.11
N LYS A 79 17.47 -8.23 29.96
CA LYS A 79 16.73 -7.19 30.71
C LYS A 79 15.43 -7.66 31.36
N LEU A 80 14.86 -8.79 30.91
CA LEU A 80 13.55 -9.26 31.31
C LEU A 80 13.59 -10.73 31.77
N PRO A 81 12.65 -11.15 32.64
CA PRO A 81 12.47 -12.56 32.98
C PRO A 81 12.12 -13.41 31.74
N PRO A 82 12.54 -14.70 31.70
CA PRO A 82 12.32 -15.58 30.55
C PRO A 82 10.85 -15.66 30.08
N GLU A 83 9.91 -15.65 31.02
CA GLU A 83 8.47 -15.72 30.75
C GLU A 83 7.94 -14.52 29.95
N MET A 84 8.60 -13.36 30.07
CA MET A 84 8.24 -12.15 29.33
C MET A 84 8.93 -12.09 27.96
N CYS A 85 10.10 -12.71 27.82
CA CYS A 85 10.91 -12.69 26.59
C CYS A 85 10.22 -13.36 25.39
N GLU A 86 9.29 -14.29 25.61
CA GLU A 86 8.51 -14.91 24.53
C GLU A 86 7.50 -13.94 23.88
N ASN A 87 7.05 -12.91 24.62
CA ASN A 87 5.92 -12.06 24.22
C ASN A 87 6.34 -10.63 23.83
N VAL A 88 7.63 -10.31 23.79
CA VAL A 88 8.12 -8.95 23.48
C VAL A 88 7.82 -8.49 22.05
N GLY A 89 7.65 -9.43 21.12
CA GLY A 89 7.22 -9.14 19.75
C GLY A 89 8.27 -8.43 18.91
N GLY A 90 7.91 -7.25 18.38
CA GLY A 90 8.67 -6.51 17.38
C GLY A 90 8.09 -6.64 15.96
N LYS A 91 8.05 -5.52 15.22
CA LYS A 91 7.47 -5.47 13.88
C LYS A 91 8.18 -4.43 13.01
N LEU A 92 8.47 -4.86 11.79
CA LEU A 92 8.96 -3.98 10.73
C LEU A 92 7.78 -3.29 10.03
N PHE A 93 7.91 -1.99 9.80
CA PHE A 93 6.98 -1.21 8.99
C PHE A 93 7.74 -0.50 7.87
N THR A 94 7.17 -0.52 6.68
CA THR A 94 7.65 0.27 5.55
C THR A 94 6.93 1.60 5.51
N PHE A 95 7.62 2.64 5.04
CA PHE A 95 7.10 3.99 4.80
C PHE A 95 7.66 4.52 3.48
N GLY A 96 7.28 5.74 3.09
CA GLY A 96 7.74 6.36 1.85
C GLY A 96 7.17 5.73 0.59
N SER A 97 7.83 5.96 -0.55
CA SER A 97 7.36 5.56 -1.89
C SER A 97 7.03 4.07 -2.00
N TYR A 98 7.85 3.21 -1.39
CA TYR A 98 7.62 1.77 -1.36
C TYR A 98 6.28 1.40 -0.70
N ARG A 99 5.97 2.04 0.43
CA ARG A 99 4.70 1.79 1.13
C ARG A 99 3.50 2.36 0.37
N LEU A 100 3.71 3.44 -0.38
CA LEU A 100 2.68 4.08 -1.18
C LEU A 100 2.45 3.37 -2.54
N GLY A 101 3.29 2.40 -2.91
CA GLY A 101 3.18 1.68 -4.18
C GLY A 101 3.54 2.54 -5.40
N VAL A 102 4.38 3.55 -5.21
CA VAL A 102 4.83 4.48 -6.27
C VAL A 102 6.36 4.51 -6.38
N HIS A 103 7.06 3.54 -5.80
CA HIS A 103 8.48 3.35 -6.04
C HIS A 103 8.70 2.82 -7.46
N THR A 104 9.79 3.25 -8.08
CA THR A 104 10.24 2.70 -9.36
C THR A 104 11.06 1.43 -9.13
N ARG A 105 11.47 0.79 -10.22
CA ARG A 105 12.49 -0.28 -10.20
C ARG A 105 13.77 0.18 -9.53
#